data_AF-D2W3U2-F1
#
_entry.id   AF-D2W3U2-F1
#
_cell.length_a   1.000
_cell.length_b   1.000
_cell.length_c   1.000
_cell.angle_alpha   90.00
_cell.angle_beta   90.00
_cell.angle_gamma   90.00
#
_symmetry.space_group_name_H-M   'P 1'
#
loop_
_entity.id
_entity.type
_entity.pdbx_description
1 polymer ?
#
loop_
_entity_poly.entity_id
_entity_poly.type
_entity_poly.pdbx_seq_one_letter_code
_entity_poly.pdbx_strand_id
1 'polypeptide(L)'
;MKRFHLGRNFFHHFLQNSSARENKLYRRIPIRIDDNHQQNFQKCFSINFNTNLQEQSSEEGNNNRKKKENQIKRRKLFEWYSTSHNPLSIDAPDSLFRDHQQELLDSVDPDEEGLEVKNTIIRKKETDMNQVYEWMDHGESEMFGFLNEKRMEPRNRTDRWAQWWARRCVARILKFLFGRNMLRYSVFLETMSATPGMVGGMWRHFASLRSKPIDRCKKEHLRVGALLEEAENHRMHMLVLLEMTHQNILERILMVVAQLSFSQYYFYIYSLAGKTFSHRFVGYLAETAVESYGLVLKQIDEKKIANPPAPEMAINYWNLPKNATLRDVILAIRMDECKHREFNHALSDEIYFEKESKKNVK
;
A
#
# COMPACT_ATOMS: atom_id res chain seq x y z
N MET A 1 41.02 43.83 -25.79
CA MET A 1 39.67 43.32 -26.10
C MET A 1 39.76 42.25 -27.19
N LYS A 2 39.56 40.96 -26.86
CA LYS A 2 39.33 39.90 -27.86
C LYS A 2 38.21 39.00 -27.33
N ARG A 3 37.06 39.03 -28.01
CA ARG A 3 35.87 38.20 -27.76
C ARG A 3 36.07 36.82 -28.38
N PHE A 4 35.71 35.79 -27.64
CA PHE A 4 35.61 34.40 -28.09
C PHE A 4 34.44 34.22 -29.07
N HIS A 5 34.70 33.62 -30.23
CA HIS A 5 33.71 33.09 -31.16
C HIS A 5 33.85 31.58 -31.25
N LEU A 6 33.18 30.85 -30.36
CA LEU A 6 32.96 29.41 -30.51
C LEU A 6 31.53 29.11 -30.04
N GLY A 7 30.61 28.86 -30.97
CA GLY A 7 29.22 28.57 -30.59
C GLY A 7 28.18 28.45 -31.71
N ARG A 8 28.57 28.16 -32.96
CA ARG A 8 27.58 28.00 -34.05
C ARG A 8 27.72 26.74 -34.91
N ASN A 9 28.86 26.05 -34.90
CA ASN A 9 29.07 24.89 -35.79
C ASN A 9 28.78 23.52 -35.16
N PHE A 10 28.59 23.43 -33.84
CA PHE A 10 28.33 22.14 -33.18
C PHE A 10 26.86 21.70 -33.26
N PHE A 11 25.93 22.64 -33.34
CA PHE A 11 24.49 22.36 -33.36
C PHE A 11 23.98 21.89 -34.73
N HIS A 12 24.58 22.36 -35.83
CA HIS A 12 24.13 22.00 -37.18
C HIS A 12 24.54 20.57 -37.59
N HIS A 13 25.68 20.07 -37.10
CA HIS A 13 26.17 18.74 -37.43
C HIS A 13 25.43 17.61 -36.68
N PHE A 14 24.77 17.94 -35.56
CA PHE A 14 23.96 16.99 -34.80
C PHE A 14 22.56 16.79 -35.39
N LEU A 15 22.01 17.83 -36.04
CA LEU A 15 20.66 17.79 -36.62
C LEU A 15 20.60 17.08 -37.98
N GLN A 16 21.67 17.09 -38.78
CA GLN A 16 21.67 16.42 -40.10
C GLN A 16 21.93 14.91 -40.07
N ASN A 17 22.50 14.37 -38.98
CA ASN A 17 22.70 12.91 -38.82
C ASN A 17 21.54 12.19 -38.11
N SER A 18 20.51 12.92 -37.68
CA SER A 18 19.36 12.36 -36.96
C SER A 18 18.28 11.80 -37.90
N SER A 19 18.09 12.35 -39.11
CA SER A 19 16.95 11.94 -39.97
C SER A 19 17.18 10.65 -40.76
N ALA A 20 18.42 10.16 -40.88
CA ALA A 20 18.74 8.96 -41.66
C ALA A 20 18.78 7.65 -40.85
N ARG A 21 18.59 7.69 -39.52
CA ARG A 21 18.62 6.49 -38.65
C ARG A 21 17.27 6.12 -38.02
N GLU A 22 16.19 6.84 -38.34
CA GLU A 22 14.90 6.64 -37.66
C GLU A 22 14.07 5.44 -38.15
N ASN A 23 14.39 4.80 -39.28
CA ASN A 23 13.52 3.76 -39.86
C ASN A 23 13.92 2.30 -39.61
N LYS A 24 14.76 1.98 -38.61
CA LYS A 24 15.14 0.57 -38.35
C LYS A 24 15.17 0.06 -36.91
N LEU A 25 14.75 0.85 -35.90
CA LEU A 25 14.82 0.40 -34.49
C LEU A 25 13.53 0.41 -33.68
N TYR A 26 12.36 0.53 -34.32
CA TYR A 26 11.07 0.35 -33.64
C TYR A 26 10.35 -0.89 -34.17
N ARG A 27 10.91 -2.09 -33.94
CA ARG A 27 10.04 -3.26 -33.76
C ARG A 27 9.29 -3.01 -32.47
N ARG A 28 8.02 -2.62 -32.59
CA ARG A 28 7.05 -2.56 -31.49
C ARG A 28 7.16 -3.87 -30.71
N ILE A 29 7.75 -3.81 -29.52
CA ILE A 29 7.50 -4.82 -28.50
C ILE A 29 6.05 -4.55 -28.09
N PRO A 30 5.11 -5.47 -28.31
CA PRO A 30 3.77 -5.31 -27.77
C PRO A 30 3.90 -5.42 -26.26
N ILE A 31 3.99 -4.28 -25.57
CA ILE A 31 3.68 -4.21 -24.15
C ILE A 31 2.17 -4.34 -24.12
N ARG A 32 1.69 -5.58 -23.98
CA ARG A 32 0.31 -5.83 -23.59
C ARG A 32 0.21 -5.32 -22.16
N ILE A 33 -0.26 -4.08 -22.01
CA ILE A 33 -0.69 -3.55 -20.72
C ILE A 33 -1.93 -4.39 -20.41
N ASP A 34 -1.82 -5.23 -19.39
CA ASP A 34 -2.93 -6.03 -18.90
C ASP A 34 -3.91 -5.03 -18.27
N ASP A 35 -5.09 -4.87 -18.87
CA ASP A 35 -6.07 -3.80 -18.58
C ASP A 35 -6.79 -3.97 -17.22
N ASN A 36 -6.11 -4.53 -16.22
CA ASN A 36 -6.67 -4.71 -14.89
C ASN A 36 -5.61 -4.52 -13.79
N HIS A 37 -5.47 -3.28 -13.29
CA HIS A 37 -4.57 -2.99 -12.15
C HIS A 37 -4.97 -3.73 -10.86
N GLN A 38 -6.25 -4.10 -10.72
CA GLN A 38 -6.76 -4.94 -9.63
C GLN A 38 -6.10 -6.34 -9.61
N GLN A 39 -5.71 -6.86 -10.78
CA GLN A 39 -4.95 -8.11 -10.89
C GLN A 39 -3.46 -7.92 -10.64
N ASN A 40 -2.93 -6.69 -10.67
CA ASN A 40 -1.49 -6.44 -10.53
C ASN A 40 -0.99 -6.64 -9.10
N PHE A 41 -1.74 -6.19 -8.08
CA PHE A 41 -1.39 -6.46 -6.68
C PHE A 41 -1.47 -7.96 -6.36
N GLN A 42 -2.56 -8.63 -6.77
CA GLN A 42 -2.72 -10.08 -6.63
C GLN A 42 -1.64 -10.86 -7.39
N LYS A 43 -1.30 -10.49 -8.63
CA LYS A 43 -0.21 -11.12 -9.40
C LYS A 43 1.13 -10.90 -8.70
N CYS A 44 1.38 -9.70 -8.17
CA CYS A 44 2.58 -9.45 -7.38
C CYS A 44 2.67 -10.38 -6.18
N PHE A 45 1.57 -10.51 -5.44
CA PHE A 45 1.54 -11.31 -4.22
C PHE A 45 1.58 -12.82 -4.52
N SER A 46 0.77 -13.32 -5.45
CA SER A 46 0.72 -14.73 -5.85
C SER A 46 2.02 -15.22 -6.51
N ILE A 47 2.64 -14.42 -7.37
CA ILE A 47 3.92 -14.75 -8.00
C ILE A 47 5.06 -14.65 -6.95
N ASN A 48 5.00 -13.74 -5.98
CA ASN A 48 6.03 -13.60 -4.94
C ASN A 48 5.95 -14.69 -3.85
N PHE A 49 4.76 -15.19 -3.53
CA PHE A 49 4.59 -16.22 -2.50
C PHE A 49 4.87 -17.64 -3.02
N ASN A 50 4.55 -17.94 -4.29
CA ASN A 50 4.75 -19.28 -4.84
C ASN A 50 6.24 -19.59 -5.14
N THR A 51 7.06 -18.60 -5.51
CA THR A 51 8.49 -18.83 -5.81
C THR A 51 9.36 -19.03 -4.57
N ASN A 52 9.03 -18.43 -3.43
CA ASN A 52 9.88 -18.49 -2.22
C ASN A 52 9.79 -19.82 -1.45
N LEU A 53 8.95 -20.77 -1.87
CA LEU A 53 8.72 -22.04 -1.17
C LEU A 53 9.36 -23.25 -1.83
N GLN A 54 9.71 -23.18 -3.12
CA GLN A 54 10.42 -24.28 -3.77
C GLN A 54 11.88 -24.40 -3.27
N GLU A 55 12.50 -23.30 -2.82
CA GLU A 55 13.90 -23.26 -2.38
C GLU A 55 14.14 -23.53 -0.88
N GLN A 56 13.09 -23.71 -0.06
CA GLN A 56 13.21 -24.01 1.39
C GLN A 56 12.80 -25.45 1.75
N SER A 57 12.93 -26.38 0.81
CA SER A 57 12.55 -27.79 0.98
C SER A 57 13.71 -28.62 1.55
N SER A 58 14.07 -28.36 2.81
CA SER A 58 14.79 -29.33 3.64
C SER A 58 14.69 -28.94 5.12
N GLU A 59 13.57 -29.31 5.75
CA GLU A 59 13.47 -29.75 7.16
C GLU A 59 12.00 -30.02 7.54
N GLU A 60 11.77 -31.16 8.19
CA GLU A 60 10.48 -31.85 8.37
C GLU A 60 9.59 -31.31 9.53
N GLY A 61 8.29 -31.61 9.44
CA GLY A 61 7.40 -31.81 10.60
C GLY A 61 6.77 -30.57 11.27
N ASN A 62 5.43 -30.45 11.17
CA ASN A 62 4.55 -29.48 11.84
C ASN A 62 4.73 -27.98 11.49
N ASN A 63 5.97 -27.47 11.43
CA ASN A 63 6.26 -26.08 11.04
C ASN A 63 5.87 -25.79 9.58
N ASN A 64 6.04 -26.76 8.68
CA ASN A 64 5.62 -26.62 7.28
C ASN A 64 4.10 -26.57 7.12
N ARG A 65 3.35 -27.29 7.96
CA ARG A 65 1.88 -27.24 7.97
C ARG A 65 1.39 -25.87 8.39
N LYS A 66 1.91 -25.34 9.51
CA LYS A 66 1.58 -23.99 10.00
C LYS A 66 2.00 -22.89 9.03
N LYS A 67 3.14 -23.04 8.34
CA LYS A 67 3.56 -22.11 7.27
C LYS A 67 2.58 -22.12 6.10
N LYS A 68 2.18 -23.30 5.63
CA LYS A 68 1.22 -23.49 4.54
C LYS A 68 -0.17 -22.95 4.89
N GLU A 69 -0.65 -23.19 6.11
CA GLU A 69 -1.91 -22.64 6.62
C GLU A 69 -1.87 -21.10 6.64
N ASN A 70 -0.82 -20.50 7.18
CA ASN A 70 -0.66 -19.04 7.16
C ASN A 70 -0.60 -18.46 5.74
N GLN A 71 0.00 -19.18 4.80
CA GLN A 71 0.03 -18.77 3.39
C GLN A 71 -1.37 -18.76 2.79
N ILE A 72 -2.19 -19.79 3.06
CA ILE A 72 -3.58 -19.85 2.61
C ILE A 72 -4.37 -18.67 3.20
N LYS A 73 -4.19 -18.38 4.49
CA LYS A 73 -4.86 -17.25 5.15
C LYS A 73 -4.48 -15.90 4.55
N ARG A 74 -3.20 -15.68 4.24
CA ARG A 74 -2.75 -14.48 3.49
C ARG A 74 -3.42 -14.39 2.13
N ARG A 75 -3.39 -15.49 1.37
CA ARG A 75 -4.01 -15.53 0.05
C ARG A 75 -5.49 -15.15 0.12
N LYS A 76 -6.24 -15.75 1.06
CA LYS A 76 -7.65 -15.41 1.33
C LYS A 76 -7.82 -13.92 1.63
N LEU A 77 -6.99 -13.36 2.52
CA LEU A 77 -7.03 -11.93 2.87
C LEU A 77 -6.85 -11.04 1.64
N PHE A 78 -5.82 -11.28 0.83
CA PHE A 78 -5.51 -10.44 -0.34
C PHE A 78 -6.50 -10.65 -1.50
N GLU A 79 -7.02 -11.87 -1.69
CA GLU A 79 -8.09 -12.13 -2.65
C GLU A 79 -9.35 -11.37 -2.26
N TRP A 80 -9.79 -11.51 -1.01
CA TRP A 80 -10.92 -10.74 -0.47
C TRP A 80 -10.71 -9.24 -0.64
N TYR A 81 -9.54 -8.75 -0.22
CA TYR A 81 -9.21 -7.34 -0.31
C TYR A 81 -9.34 -6.83 -1.73
N SER A 82 -8.69 -7.47 -2.70
CA SER A 82 -8.77 -7.02 -4.09
C SER A 82 -10.18 -7.05 -4.67
N THR A 83 -11.08 -7.92 -4.19
CA THR A 83 -12.46 -8.00 -4.69
C THR A 83 -13.41 -7.02 -3.99
N SER A 84 -13.11 -6.67 -2.74
CA SER A 84 -13.98 -5.87 -1.87
C SER A 84 -13.47 -4.43 -1.70
N HIS A 85 -12.17 -4.21 -1.91
CA HIS A 85 -11.43 -2.97 -1.67
C HIS A 85 -10.50 -2.75 -2.87
N ASN A 86 -10.91 -1.93 -3.85
CA ASN A 86 -9.97 -1.44 -4.85
C ASN A 86 -9.79 0.09 -4.69
N PRO A 87 -8.54 0.58 -4.76
CA PRO A 87 -8.18 1.96 -4.51
C PRO A 87 -8.57 2.83 -5.68
N LEU A 88 -8.73 4.10 -5.36
CA LEU A 88 -8.89 5.24 -6.26
C LEU A 88 -7.73 5.42 -7.28
N SER A 89 -6.82 4.46 -7.46
CA SER A 89 -5.77 4.57 -8.48
C SER A 89 -6.28 4.28 -9.91
N ILE A 90 -7.58 4.04 -10.08
CA ILE A 90 -8.30 4.23 -11.35
C ILE A 90 -9.39 5.31 -11.23
N ASP A 91 -9.90 5.60 -10.02
CA ASP A 91 -10.99 6.56 -9.78
C ASP A 91 -10.56 7.77 -8.94
N ALA A 92 -9.38 8.34 -9.18
CA ALA A 92 -9.02 9.68 -8.71
C ALA A 92 -9.24 10.66 -9.87
N PRO A 93 -10.37 11.37 -9.97
CA PRO A 93 -11.62 11.25 -9.21
C PRO A 93 -12.89 11.28 -10.09
N ASP A 94 -13.89 10.49 -9.70
CA ASP A 94 -15.31 10.64 -10.10
C ASP A 94 -15.89 12.03 -9.75
N SER A 95 -15.15 12.86 -9.01
CA SER A 95 -15.48 14.25 -8.69
C SER A 95 -14.77 15.33 -9.52
N LEU A 96 -13.68 15.04 -10.27
CA LEU A 96 -13.08 16.03 -11.21
C LEU A 96 -13.54 15.85 -12.66
N PHE A 97 -14.08 14.69 -13.06
CA PHE A 97 -14.41 14.39 -14.46
C PHE A 97 -15.83 13.86 -14.70
N ARG A 98 -16.76 14.11 -13.77
CA ARG A 98 -18.15 13.61 -13.81
C ARG A 98 -18.84 13.91 -15.16
N ASP A 99 -18.55 15.05 -15.78
CA ASP A 99 -19.15 15.45 -17.06
C ASP A 99 -18.65 14.62 -18.26
N HIS A 100 -17.40 14.17 -18.26
CA HIS A 100 -16.82 13.49 -19.42
C HIS A 100 -17.10 11.98 -19.43
N GLN A 101 -17.25 11.38 -18.26
CA GLN A 101 -17.61 9.96 -18.13
C GLN A 101 -19.10 9.73 -18.40
N GLN A 102 -19.97 10.68 -18.04
CA GLN A 102 -21.38 10.67 -18.40
C GLN A 102 -21.55 10.83 -19.91
N GLU A 103 -20.82 11.76 -20.55
CA GLU A 103 -20.76 11.87 -22.02
C GLU A 103 -20.26 10.58 -22.70
N LEU A 104 -19.25 9.92 -22.14
CA LEU A 104 -18.75 8.63 -22.64
C LEU A 104 -19.78 7.51 -22.47
N LEU A 105 -20.45 7.40 -21.32
CA LEU A 105 -21.52 6.43 -21.03
C LEU A 105 -22.79 6.65 -21.86
N ASP A 106 -23.05 7.90 -22.24
CA ASP A 106 -24.16 8.31 -23.12
C ASP A 106 -23.79 8.17 -24.61
N SER A 107 -22.49 8.08 -24.94
CA SER A 107 -21.97 7.85 -26.30
C SER A 107 -21.82 6.38 -26.71
N VAL A 108 -21.87 5.46 -25.75
CA VAL A 108 -21.81 4.01 -25.99
C VAL A 108 -23.22 3.50 -26.30
N ASP A 109 -23.42 3.03 -27.52
CA ASP A 109 -24.69 2.42 -27.97
C ASP A 109 -25.06 1.24 -27.05
N PRO A 110 -26.34 1.07 -26.66
CA PRO A 110 -26.78 0.03 -25.75
C PRO A 110 -26.93 -1.32 -26.46
N ASP A 111 -25.88 -1.76 -27.16
CA ASP A 111 -25.76 -3.13 -27.64
C ASP A 111 -25.23 -4.06 -26.53
N GLU A 112 -25.20 -5.37 -26.80
CA GLU A 112 -24.83 -6.38 -25.81
C GLU A 112 -23.40 -6.18 -25.29
N GLU A 113 -22.49 -5.70 -26.16
CA GLU A 113 -21.09 -5.37 -25.85
C GLU A 113 -20.98 -4.05 -25.07
N GLY A 114 -21.78 -3.03 -25.38
CA GLY A 114 -21.88 -1.78 -24.64
C GLY A 114 -22.52 -1.94 -23.26
N LEU A 115 -23.46 -2.87 -23.11
CA LEU A 115 -24.06 -3.28 -21.83
C LEU A 115 -23.06 -4.10 -21.00
N GLU A 116 -22.29 -4.99 -21.63
CA GLU A 116 -21.21 -5.72 -20.99
C GLU A 116 -20.09 -4.79 -20.56
N VAL A 117 -19.70 -3.80 -21.37
CA VAL A 117 -18.74 -2.74 -21.01
C VAL A 117 -19.30 -1.88 -19.87
N LYS A 118 -20.58 -1.46 -19.89
CA LYS A 118 -21.24 -0.78 -18.76
C LYS A 118 -21.26 -1.61 -17.47
N ASN A 119 -21.41 -2.94 -17.58
CA ASN A 119 -21.37 -3.86 -16.44
C ASN A 119 -19.94 -4.21 -16.00
N THR A 120 -18.97 -4.15 -16.92
CA THR A 120 -17.54 -4.44 -16.73
C THR A 120 -16.77 -3.21 -16.24
N ILE A 121 -17.31 -1.99 -16.40
CA ILE A 121 -16.98 -0.78 -15.64
C ILE A 121 -17.48 -0.98 -14.18
N ILE A 122 -16.90 -2.00 -13.55
CA ILE A 122 -16.61 -2.23 -12.14
C ILE A 122 -17.69 -1.74 -11.17
N ARG A 123 -18.79 -2.49 -11.04
CA ARG A 123 -19.50 -2.48 -9.76
C ARG A 123 -18.59 -3.11 -8.71
N LYS A 124 -17.91 -2.28 -7.91
CA LYS A 124 -17.31 -2.72 -6.64
C LYS A 124 -18.37 -3.55 -5.90
N LYS A 125 -18.04 -4.77 -5.51
CA LYS A 125 -18.94 -5.55 -4.64
C LYS A 125 -19.03 -4.81 -3.32
N GLU A 126 -20.25 -4.66 -2.79
CA GLU A 126 -20.44 -4.13 -1.44
C GLU A 126 -19.55 -4.92 -0.49
N THR A 127 -18.86 -4.22 0.41
CA THR A 127 -18.00 -4.88 1.39
C THR A 127 -18.87 -5.74 2.30
N ASP A 128 -18.59 -7.04 2.30
CA ASP A 128 -19.28 -8.00 3.17
C ASP A 128 -18.83 -7.77 4.62
N MET A 129 -19.54 -6.88 5.30
CA MET A 129 -19.27 -6.55 6.70
C MET A 129 -19.45 -7.75 7.62
N ASN A 130 -20.32 -8.72 7.29
CA ASN A 130 -20.48 -9.93 8.10
C ASN A 130 -19.19 -10.75 8.13
N GLN A 131 -18.53 -10.88 6.98
CA GLN A 131 -17.22 -11.51 6.89
C GLN A 131 -16.14 -10.72 7.63
N VAL A 132 -16.16 -9.38 7.56
CA VAL A 132 -15.23 -8.53 8.32
C VAL A 132 -15.41 -8.76 9.82
N TYR A 133 -16.64 -8.76 10.34
CA TYR A 133 -16.91 -9.05 11.74
C TYR A 133 -16.46 -10.46 12.13
N GLU A 134 -16.75 -11.46 11.28
CA GLU A 134 -16.29 -12.82 11.51
C GLU A 134 -14.76 -12.87 11.66
N TRP A 135 -14.03 -12.17 10.79
CA TRP A 135 -12.57 -12.21 10.79
C TRP A 135 -11.94 -11.35 11.89
N MET A 136 -12.58 -10.25 12.30
CA MET A 136 -11.96 -9.24 13.15
C MET A 136 -12.49 -9.21 14.59
N ASP A 137 -13.73 -9.64 14.81
CA ASP A 137 -14.42 -9.55 16.12
C ASP A 137 -14.80 -10.92 16.68
N HIS A 138 -15.12 -11.91 15.84
CA HIS A 138 -15.46 -13.25 16.31
C HIS A 138 -14.20 -14.05 16.67
N GLY A 139 -13.89 -14.12 17.97
CA GLY A 139 -12.71 -14.79 18.52
C GLY A 139 -12.51 -16.25 18.11
N GLU A 140 -13.58 -16.95 17.71
CA GLU A 140 -13.56 -18.36 17.28
C GLU A 140 -13.26 -18.54 15.78
N SER A 141 -13.23 -17.46 15.00
CA SER A 141 -12.96 -17.53 13.56
C SER A 141 -11.53 -18.00 13.28
N GLU A 142 -11.39 -18.80 12.21
CA GLU A 142 -10.09 -19.27 11.74
C GLU A 142 -9.14 -18.10 11.39
N MET A 143 -9.69 -16.97 10.95
CA MET A 143 -8.93 -15.77 10.58
C MET A 143 -8.63 -14.86 11.77
N PHE A 144 -9.42 -14.93 12.85
CA PHE A 144 -9.30 -14.02 13.99
C PHE A 144 -7.90 -14.03 14.59
N GLY A 145 -7.39 -15.19 15.00
CA GLY A 145 -6.03 -15.28 15.57
C GLY A 145 -4.94 -14.84 14.57
N PHE A 146 -5.14 -15.10 13.27
CA PHE A 146 -4.19 -14.72 12.23
C PHE A 146 -4.10 -13.19 12.04
N LEU A 147 -5.24 -12.50 12.04
CA LEU A 147 -5.31 -11.06 11.84
C LEU A 147 -5.01 -10.29 13.12
N ASN A 148 -5.44 -10.79 14.29
CA ASN A 148 -5.39 -10.07 15.55
C ASN A 148 -4.16 -10.37 16.42
N GLU A 149 -3.60 -11.58 16.38
CA GLU A 149 -2.63 -12.02 17.41
C GLU A 149 -1.18 -12.11 16.92
N LYS A 150 -0.97 -12.16 15.60
CA LYS A 150 0.35 -12.53 15.07
C LYS A 150 1.35 -11.38 15.09
N ARG A 151 2.36 -11.52 15.95
CA ARG A 151 3.56 -10.67 16.01
C ARG A 151 4.66 -11.35 15.22
N MET A 152 5.18 -10.70 14.19
CA MET A 152 6.21 -11.26 13.33
C MET A 152 7.54 -11.32 14.09
N GLU A 153 8.02 -12.53 14.37
CA GLU A 153 9.26 -12.73 15.11
C GLU A 153 10.47 -12.16 14.33
N PRO A 154 11.31 -11.34 14.98
CA PRO A 154 12.44 -10.72 14.31
C PRO A 154 13.50 -11.77 13.96
N ARG A 155 13.90 -11.83 12.68
CA ARG A 155 14.84 -12.86 12.20
C ARG A 155 16.25 -12.64 12.72
N ASN A 156 16.66 -11.38 12.88
CA ASN A 156 18.04 -11.01 13.21
C ASN A 156 18.09 -9.73 14.06
N ARG A 157 19.31 -9.25 14.35
CA ARG A 157 19.49 -8.01 15.13
C ARG A 157 18.82 -6.81 14.46
N THR A 158 18.93 -6.67 13.15
CA THR A 158 18.34 -5.57 12.38
C THR A 158 16.82 -5.53 12.51
N ASP A 159 16.16 -6.68 12.43
CA ASP A 159 14.71 -6.79 12.66
C ASP A 159 14.35 -6.46 14.13
N ARG A 160 15.15 -6.91 15.12
CA ARG A 160 14.94 -6.55 16.53
C ARG A 160 15.03 -5.04 16.75
N TRP A 161 15.98 -4.38 16.09
CA TRP A 161 16.11 -2.92 16.10
C TRP A 161 14.89 -2.25 15.47
N ALA A 162 14.41 -2.73 14.32
CA ALA A 162 13.20 -2.23 13.68
C ALA A 162 11.98 -2.35 14.60
N GLN A 163 11.80 -3.52 15.22
CA GLN A 163 10.69 -3.80 16.14
C GLN A 163 10.74 -2.89 17.37
N TRP A 164 11.93 -2.74 17.97
CA TRP A 164 12.11 -1.87 19.12
C TRP A 164 11.79 -0.42 18.78
N TRP A 165 12.26 0.06 17.63
CA TRP A 165 12.02 1.43 17.20
C TRP A 165 10.53 1.69 16.94
N ALA A 166 9.85 0.79 16.23
CA ALA A 166 8.42 0.86 15.95
C ALA A 166 7.56 0.81 17.23
N ARG A 167 7.86 -0.10 18.16
CA ARG A 167 7.00 -0.32 19.33
C ARG A 167 7.31 0.59 20.51
N ARG A 168 8.57 0.98 20.71
CA ARG A 168 9.00 1.70 21.92
C ARG A 168 9.29 3.16 21.68
N CYS A 169 9.92 3.53 20.56
CA CYS A 169 10.22 4.94 20.29
C CYS A 169 8.95 5.67 19.84
N VAL A 170 8.27 5.14 18.83
CA VAL A 170 7.05 5.75 18.29
C VAL A 170 6.00 5.87 19.39
N ALA A 171 5.66 4.78 20.08
CA ALA A 171 4.67 4.82 21.17
C ALA A 171 4.98 5.85 22.27
N ARG A 172 6.26 6.06 22.63
CA ARG A 172 6.65 7.08 23.62
C ARG A 172 6.45 8.51 23.11
N ILE A 173 6.86 8.78 21.87
CA ILE A 173 6.70 10.10 21.24
C ILE A 173 5.21 10.47 21.20
N LEU A 174 4.36 9.50 20.87
CA LEU A 174 2.94 9.73 20.64
C LEU A 174 2.18 9.93 21.96
N LYS A 175 2.51 9.13 22.98
CA LYS A 175 1.99 9.33 24.33
C LYS A 175 2.40 10.71 24.88
N PHE A 176 3.60 11.18 24.56
CA PHE A 176 4.07 12.51 24.96
C PHE A 176 3.33 13.64 24.26
N LEU A 177 3.06 13.53 22.95
CA LEU A 177 2.44 14.59 22.16
C LEU A 177 0.91 14.68 22.30
N PHE A 178 0.20 13.55 22.38
CA PHE A 178 -1.28 13.52 22.22
C PHE A 178 -2.05 12.95 23.42
N GLY A 179 -1.37 12.48 24.48
CA GLY A 179 -2.02 11.98 25.68
C GLY A 179 -2.89 10.74 25.43
N ARG A 180 -4.19 10.82 25.72
CA ARG A 180 -5.15 9.69 25.68
C ARG A 180 -6.20 9.77 24.55
N ASN A 181 -6.23 10.83 23.74
CA ASN A 181 -7.24 10.96 22.69
C ASN A 181 -6.82 10.18 21.44
N MET A 182 -7.23 8.91 21.37
CA MET A 182 -6.78 7.96 20.34
C MET A 182 -7.19 8.38 18.92
N LEU A 183 -8.39 8.95 18.73
CA LEU A 183 -8.87 9.31 17.39
C LEU A 183 -8.12 10.50 16.78
N ARG A 184 -7.84 11.53 17.58
CA ARG A 184 -7.00 12.67 17.13
C ARG A 184 -5.56 12.22 16.85
N TYR A 185 -5.07 11.29 17.65
CA TYR A 185 -3.76 10.68 17.46
C TYR A 185 -3.67 9.86 16.17
N SER A 186 -4.72 9.12 15.80
CA SER A 186 -4.78 8.39 14.52
C SER A 186 -4.60 9.32 13.32
N VAL A 187 -5.26 10.49 13.28
CA VAL A 187 -5.09 11.47 12.20
C VAL A 187 -3.62 11.87 12.00
N PHE A 188 -2.91 12.11 13.11
CA PHE A 188 -1.50 12.46 13.08
C PHE A 188 -0.63 11.31 12.57
N LEU A 189 -0.94 10.08 12.96
CA LEU A 189 -0.24 8.90 12.44
C LEU A 189 -0.46 8.70 10.95
N GLU A 190 -1.70 8.76 10.48
CA GLU A 190 -2.00 8.50 9.07
C GLU A 190 -1.27 9.47 8.13
N THR A 191 -1.03 10.70 8.60
CA THR A 191 -0.20 11.68 7.90
C THR A 191 1.23 11.17 7.66
N MET A 192 1.80 10.47 8.63
CA MET A 192 3.14 9.86 8.51
C MET A 192 3.08 8.48 7.84
N SER A 193 2.01 7.71 8.00
CA SER A 193 1.84 6.37 7.43
C SER A 193 1.77 6.38 5.90
N ALA A 194 1.33 7.48 5.28
CA ALA A 194 1.37 7.62 3.81
C ALA A 194 2.79 7.74 3.24
N THR A 195 3.76 8.17 4.05
CA THR A 195 5.13 8.47 3.58
C THR A 195 5.91 7.23 3.13
N PRO A 196 5.94 6.09 3.86
CA PRO A 196 6.72 4.93 3.48
C PRO A 196 6.40 4.34 2.12
N GLY A 197 5.11 4.21 1.80
CA GLY A 197 4.64 3.77 0.49
C GLY A 197 5.10 4.71 -0.61
N MET A 198 4.96 6.03 -0.42
CA MET A 198 5.39 7.05 -1.39
C MET A 198 6.90 7.00 -1.64
N VAL A 199 7.70 6.98 -0.58
CA VAL A 199 9.17 6.93 -0.67
C VAL A 199 9.62 5.62 -1.30
N GLY A 200 9.08 4.48 -0.84
CA GLY A 200 9.42 3.16 -1.37
C GLY A 200 9.05 3.04 -2.86
N GLY A 201 7.84 3.44 -3.22
CA GLY A 201 7.35 3.47 -4.61
C GLY A 201 8.24 4.33 -5.49
N MET A 202 8.55 5.56 -5.08
CA MET A 202 9.45 6.47 -5.80
C MET A 202 10.84 5.87 -6.01
N TRP A 203 11.48 5.34 -4.96
CA TRP A 203 12.82 4.76 -5.06
C TRP A 203 12.86 3.58 -6.03
N ARG A 204 11.87 2.69 -5.96
CA ARG A 204 11.77 1.53 -6.85
C ARG A 204 11.45 1.95 -8.28
N HIS A 205 10.55 2.92 -8.45
CA HIS A 205 10.22 3.50 -9.74
C HIS A 205 11.48 4.04 -10.42
N PHE A 206 12.24 4.91 -9.74
CA PHE A 206 13.48 5.45 -10.30
C PHE A 206 14.55 4.39 -10.55
N ALA A 207 14.67 3.38 -9.69
CA ALA A 207 15.57 2.26 -9.94
C ALA A 207 15.19 1.48 -11.20
N SER A 208 13.89 1.27 -11.44
CA SER A 208 13.37 0.56 -12.61
C SER A 208 13.71 1.26 -13.91
N LEU A 209 13.65 2.60 -13.93
CA LEU A 209 13.98 3.43 -15.09
C LEU A 209 15.45 3.32 -15.50
N ARG A 210 16.35 3.06 -14.55
CA ARG A 210 17.80 2.97 -14.79
C ARG A 210 18.32 1.53 -14.97
N SER A 211 17.45 0.53 -14.78
CA SER A 211 17.83 -0.89 -14.87
C SER A 211 17.80 -1.38 -16.32
N LYS A 212 18.62 -2.39 -16.67
CA LYS A 212 18.64 -2.97 -18.03
C LYS A 212 17.31 -3.66 -18.35
N PRO A 213 16.86 -3.71 -19.63
CA PRO A 213 15.57 -4.32 -19.99
C PRO A 213 15.36 -5.76 -19.49
N ILE A 214 16.43 -6.55 -19.42
CA ILE A 214 16.37 -7.92 -18.89
C ILE A 214 16.13 -7.95 -17.36
N ASP A 215 16.64 -6.94 -16.65
CA ASP A 215 16.44 -6.72 -15.21
C ASP A 215 15.15 -5.93 -14.90
N ARG A 216 14.57 -5.26 -15.90
CA ARG A 216 13.24 -4.60 -15.81
C ARG A 216 12.10 -5.61 -15.75
N CYS A 217 12.35 -6.87 -16.12
CA CYS A 217 11.30 -7.85 -16.32
C CYS A 217 10.69 -8.42 -15.03
N LYS A 218 9.42 -8.00 -14.86
CA LYS A 218 8.21 -8.72 -14.39
C LYS A 218 7.64 -8.40 -13.02
N LYS A 219 8.39 -7.89 -12.04
CA LYS A 219 7.84 -7.66 -10.68
C LYS A 219 7.96 -6.24 -10.13
N GLU A 220 8.91 -5.42 -10.62
CA GLU A 220 9.12 -4.09 -10.06
C GLU A 220 7.95 -3.13 -10.29
N HIS A 221 7.31 -3.15 -11.46
CA HIS A 221 6.14 -2.31 -11.75
C HIS A 221 4.97 -2.60 -10.80
N LEU A 222 4.74 -3.88 -10.49
CA LEU A 222 3.72 -4.32 -9.55
C LEU A 222 4.03 -3.87 -8.11
N ARG A 223 5.31 -3.93 -7.70
CA ARG A 223 5.76 -3.46 -6.38
C ARG A 223 5.64 -1.94 -6.23
N VAL A 224 5.89 -1.17 -7.31
CA VAL A 224 5.69 0.30 -7.31
C VAL A 224 4.22 0.62 -7.14
N GLY A 225 3.34 -0.01 -7.94
CA GLY A 225 1.89 0.19 -7.83
C GLY A 225 1.37 -0.09 -6.42
N ALA A 226 1.72 -1.24 -5.86
CA ALA A 226 1.31 -1.64 -4.52
C ALA A 226 1.73 -0.64 -3.41
N LEU A 227 2.94 -0.08 -3.51
CA LEU A 227 3.44 0.89 -2.53
C LEU A 227 2.78 2.27 -2.67
N LEU A 228 2.44 2.68 -3.90
CA LEU A 228 1.70 3.92 -4.13
C LEU A 228 0.23 3.78 -3.71
N GLU A 229 -0.35 2.60 -3.92
CA GLU A 229 -1.67 2.23 -3.39
C GLU A 229 -1.70 2.27 -1.85
N GLU A 230 -0.68 1.72 -1.18
CA GLU A 230 -0.55 1.80 0.29
C GLU A 230 -0.54 3.27 0.76
N ALA A 231 0.23 4.13 0.09
CA ALA A 231 0.29 5.55 0.41
C ALA A 231 -1.06 6.26 0.20
N GLU A 232 -1.79 5.91 -0.86
CA GLU A 232 -3.13 6.44 -1.11
C GLU A 232 -4.15 5.94 -0.10
N ASN A 233 -4.08 4.68 0.32
CA ASN A 233 -4.98 4.13 1.31
C ASN A 233 -4.83 4.85 2.66
N HIS A 234 -3.61 5.11 3.13
CA HIS A 234 -3.37 5.94 4.32
C HIS A 234 -3.85 7.39 4.14
N ARG A 235 -3.73 7.97 2.93
CA ARG A 235 -4.32 9.30 2.63
C ARG A 235 -5.85 9.26 2.82
N MET A 236 -6.52 8.21 2.39
CA MET A 236 -7.96 8.07 2.56
C MET A 236 -8.37 7.86 4.02
N HIS A 237 -7.61 7.07 4.78
CA HIS A 237 -7.80 6.95 6.24
C HIS A 237 -7.77 8.34 6.90
N MET A 238 -6.74 9.12 6.59
CA MET A 238 -6.58 10.48 7.12
C MET A 238 -7.76 11.39 6.78
N LEU A 239 -8.19 11.43 5.50
CA LEU A 239 -9.28 12.30 5.07
C LEU A 239 -10.61 11.95 5.75
N VAL A 240 -10.91 10.65 5.86
CA VAL A 240 -12.11 10.16 6.54
C VAL A 240 -12.06 10.51 8.03
N LEU A 241 -10.92 10.34 8.69
CA LEU A 241 -10.76 10.70 10.11
C LEU A 241 -10.85 12.22 10.33
N LEU A 242 -10.43 13.04 9.37
CA LEU A 242 -10.56 14.50 9.42
C LEU A 242 -12.01 14.99 9.26
N GLU A 243 -12.85 14.25 8.54
CA GLU A 243 -14.28 14.54 8.46
C GLU A 243 -14.98 14.33 9.81
N MET A 244 -14.45 13.39 10.60
CA MET A 244 -14.97 13.05 11.93
C MET A 244 -14.28 13.80 13.07
N THR A 245 -13.15 14.46 12.82
CA THR A 245 -12.38 15.14 13.86
C THR A 245 -11.96 16.54 13.44
N HIS A 246 -12.25 17.52 14.29
CA HIS A 246 -11.77 18.88 14.08
C HIS A 246 -10.33 19.04 14.60
N GLN A 247 -9.42 19.49 13.72
CA GLN A 247 -8.03 19.82 14.05
C GLN A 247 -7.84 21.33 14.10
N ASN A 248 -7.20 21.82 15.16
CA ASN A 248 -6.82 23.22 15.31
C ASN A 248 -5.58 23.59 14.47
N ILE A 249 -5.27 24.88 14.38
CA ILE A 249 -4.15 25.38 13.55
C ILE A 249 -2.80 24.83 14.04
N LEU A 250 -2.59 24.72 15.34
CA LEU A 250 -1.33 24.20 15.91
C LEU A 250 -1.14 22.72 15.58
N GLU A 251 -2.20 21.91 15.69
CA GLU A 251 -2.23 20.49 15.31
C GLU A 251 -1.88 20.35 13.81
N ARG A 252 -2.46 21.19 12.95
CA ARG A 252 -2.14 21.20 11.51
C ARG A 252 -0.69 21.57 11.21
N ILE A 253 -0.14 22.58 11.89
CA ILE A 253 1.29 22.94 11.75
C ILE A 253 2.16 21.77 12.21
N LEU A 254 1.84 21.16 13.34
CA LEU A 254 2.56 20.01 13.87
C LEU A 254 2.53 18.83 12.90
N MET A 255 1.39 18.55 12.25
CA MET A 255 1.27 17.53 11.21
C MET A 255 2.21 17.80 10.04
N VAL A 256 2.28 19.03 9.53
CA VAL A 256 3.20 19.41 8.44
C VAL A 256 4.66 19.19 8.85
N VAL A 257 5.05 19.66 10.03
CA VAL A 257 6.43 19.49 10.54
C VAL A 257 6.77 18.01 10.72
N ALA A 258 5.85 17.22 11.27
CA ALA A 258 6.02 15.78 11.44
C ALA A 258 6.13 15.06 10.09
N GLN A 259 5.28 15.41 9.13
CA GLN A 259 5.31 14.82 7.80
C GLN A 259 6.64 15.11 7.08
N LEU A 260 7.10 16.37 7.10
CA LEU A 260 8.37 16.76 6.48
C LEU A 260 9.56 16.05 7.14
N SER A 261 9.62 16.07 8.47
CA SER A 261 10.71 15.43 9.22
C SER A 261 10.72 13.92 9.06
N PHE A 262 9.56 13.24 9.17
CA PHE A 262 9.45 11.80 8.98
C PHE A 262 9.73 11.39 7.54
N SER A 263 9.28 12.16 6.55
CA SER A 263 9.58 11.89 5.13
C SER A 263 11.05 11.93 4.83
N GLN A 264 11.75 12.95 5.33
CA GLN A 264 13.19 13.05 5.15
C GLN A 264 13.93 11.94 5.89
N TYR A 265 13.51 11.63 7.11
CA TYR A 265 14.08 10.55 7.92
C TYR A 265 13.90 9.18 7.25
N TYR A 266 12.69 8.84 6.82
CA TYR A 266 12.39 7.56 6.18
C TYR A 266 13.10 7.45 4.83
N PHE A 267 13.21 8.53 4.06
CA PHE A 267 14.02 8.58 2.84
C PHE A 267 15.49 8.18 3.10
N TYR A 268 16.11 8.71 4.16
CA TYR A 268 17.48 8.35 4.52
C TYR A 268 17.60 6.91 5.02
N ILE A 269 16.63 6.40 5.79
CA ILE A 269 16.62 4.99 6.16
C ILE A 269 16.52 4.09 4.93
N TYR A 270 15.60 4.40 4.02
CA TYR A 270 15.36 3.59 2.82
C TYR A 270 16.60 3.50 1.95
N SER A 271 17.36 4.60 1.85
CA SER A 271 18.60 4.67 1.09
C SER A 271 19.81 4.05 1.81
N LEU A 272 19.99 4.31 3.10
CA LEU A 272 21.20 3.92 3.86
C LEU A 272 21.07 2.57 4.58
N ALA A 273 20.00 2.38 5.36
CA ALA A 273 19.76 1.12 6.08
C ALA A 273 19.19 0.02 5.17
N GLY A 274 18.64 0.44 4.02
CA GLY A 274 18.23 -0.42 2.92
C GLY A 274 16.83 -1.00 3.06
N LYS A 275 16.28 -1.39 1.90
CA LYS A 275 14.89 -1.84 1.71
C LYS A 275 14.42 -2.91 2.70
N THR A 276 15.28 -3.87 3.06
CA THR A 276 14.95 -4.97 3.99
C THR A 276 14.53 -4.44 5.35
N PHE A 277 15.30 -3.50 5.93
CA PHE A 277 15.00 -2.89 7.22
C PHE A 277 13.78 -1.99 7.12
N SER A 278 13.68 -1.16 6.08
CA SER A 278 12.57 -0.22 5.89
C SER A 278 11.21 -0.92 5.86
N HIS A 279 11.06 -1.95 5.02
CA HIS A 279 9.81 -2.70 4.95
C HIS A 279 9.55 -3.50 6.24
N ARG A 280 10.59 -4.01 6.93
CA ARG A 280 10.40 -4.66 8.24
C ARG A 280 9.86 -3.67 9.27
N PHE A 281 10.42 -2.48 9.29
CA PHE A 281 10.04 -1.41 10.20
C PHE A 281 8.59 -0.98 9.98
N VAL A 282 8.17 -0.76 8.72
CA VAL A 282 6.77 -0.46 8.38
C VAL A 282 5.83 -1.59 8.78
N GLY A 283 6.21 -2.85 8.56
CA GLY A 283 5.41 -3.99 9.02
C GLY A 283 5.17 -3.97 10.53
N TYR A 284 6.17 -3.59 11.33
CA TYR A 284 6.01 -3.43 12.79
C TYR A 284 5.19 -2.19 13.19
N LEU A 285 5.19 -1.12 12.38
CA LEU A 285 4.28 0.00 12.58
C LEU A 285 2.83 -0.43 12.35
N ALA A 286 2.57 -1.14 11.25
CA ALA A 286 1.26 -1.68 10.93
C ALA A 286 0.75 -2.67 12.00
N GLU A 287 1.63 -3.52 12.56
CA GLU A 287 1.27 -4.33 13.75
C GLU A 287 0.74 -3.47 14.90
N THR A 288 1.41 -2.35 15.18
CA THR A 288 1.02 -1.43 16.25
C THR A 288 -0.28 -0.69 15.92
N ALA A 289 -0.51 -0.39 14.63
CA ALA A 289 -1.75 0.22 14.15
C ALA A 289 -2.94 -0.75 14.32
N VAL A 290 -2.80 -2.02 13.93
CA VAL A 290 -3.83 -3.07 14.13
C VAL A 290 -4.21 -3.20 15.61
N GLU A 291 -3.23 -3.19 16.51
CA GLU A 291 -3.46 -3.20 17.96
C GLU A 291 -4.20 -1.93 18.42
N SER A 292 -3.79 -0.76 17.93
CA SER A 292 -4.36 0.54 18.31
C SER A 292 -5.81 0.70 17.87
N TYR A 293 -6.14 0.31 16.64
CA TYR A 293 -7.52 0.32 16.14
C TYR A 293 -8.40 -0.68 16.88
N GLY A 294 -7.86 -1.83 17.31
CA GLY A 294 -8.55 -2.74 18.23
C GLY A 294 -8.94 -2.09 19.56
N LEU A 295 -8.08 -1.23 20.11
CA LEU A 295 -8.40 -0.46 21.33
C LEU A 295 -9.45 0.64 21.07
N VAL A 296 -9.51 1.20 19.86
CA VAL A 296 -10.56 2.16 19.48
C VAL A 296 -11.91 1.45 19.39
N LEU A 297 -11.97 0.30 18.71
CA LEU A 297 -13.20 -0.52 18.62
C LEU A 297 -13.74 -0.87 20.01
N LYS A 298 -12.87 -1.34 20.91
CA LYS A 298 -13.25 -1.62 22.29
C LYS A 298 -13.84 -0.40 23.02
N GLN A 299 -13.29 0.79 22.80
CA GLN A 299 -13.82 2.01 23.41
C GLN A 299 -15.17 2.44 22.81
N ILE A 300 -15.41 2.17 21.53
CA ILE A 300 -16.72 2.37 20.89
C ILE A 300 -17.73 1.41 21.50
N ASP A 301 -17.38 0.12 21.65
CA ASP A 301 -18.24 -0.92 22.22
C ASP A 301 -18.58 -0.64 23.70
N GLU A 302 -17.62 -0.12 24.46
CA GLU A 302 -17.81 0.36 25.84
C GLU A 302 -18.53 1.72 25.94
N LYS A 303 -19.00 2.28 24.81
CA LYS A 303 -19.69 3.59 24.71
C LYS A 303 -18.87 4.78 25.24
N LYS A 304 -17.54 4.64 25.30
CA LYS A 304 -16.62 5.74 25.66
C LYS A 304 -16.38 6.68 24.49
N ILE A 305 -16.50 6.17 23.27
CA ILE A 305 -16.47 6.94 22.02
C ILE A 305 -17.85 6.78 21.37
N ALA A 306 -18.43 7.90 20.90
CA ALA A 306 -19.71 7.86 20.19
C ALA A 306 -19.57 7.09 18.86
N ASN A 307 -20.62 6.38 18.44
CA ASN A 307 -20.65 5.65 17.17
C ASN A 307 -21.61 6.34 16.16
N PRO A 308 -21.26 7.51 15.60
CA PRO A 308 -22.10 8.18 14.62
C PRO A 308 -22.18 7.39 13.31
N PRO A 309 -23.13 7.74 12.41
CA PRO A 309 -23.13 7.27 11.03
C PRO A 309 -21.78 7.53 10.34
N ALA A 310 -21.37 6.60 9.48
CA ALA A 310 -20.16 6.73 8.70
C ALA A 310 -20.27 7.90 7.70
N PRO A 311 -19.19 8.67 7.48
CA PRO A 311 -19.17 9.69 6.45
C PRO A 311 -19.37 9.10 5.06
N GLU A 312 -19.97 9.87 4.15
CA GLU A 312 -20.23 9.43 2.78
C GLU A 312 -18.93 9.04 2.05
N MET A 313 -17.84 9.77 2.31
CA MET A 313 -16.52 9.44 1.77
C MET A 313 -16.05 8.04 2.16
N ALA A 314 -16.30 7.64 3.41
CA ALA A 314 -15.93 6.32 3.91
C ALA A 314 -16.81 5.24 3.26
N ILE A 315 -18.13 5.48 3.22
CA ILE A 315 -19.08 4.57 2.57
C ILE A 315 -18.68 4.32 1.12
N ASN A 316 -18.36 5.37 0.36
CA ASN A 316 -17.99 5.24 -1.05
C ASN A 316 -16.61 4.61 -1.24
N TYR A 317 -15.63 4.95 -0.39
CA TYR A 317 -14.27 4.45 -0.52
C TYR A 317 -14.17 2.94 -0.25
N TRP A 318 -14.71 2.48 0.88
CA TRP A 318 -14.74 1.06 1.26
C TRP A 318 -15.98 0.33 0.75
N ASN A 319 -16.86 1.00 0.00
CA ASN A 319 -18.13 0.45 -0.47
C ASN A 319 -18.94 -0.22 0.66
N LEU A 320 -19.09 0.49 1.78
CA LEU A 320 -19.79 0.01 2.97
C LEU A 320 -21.31 0.07 2.77
N PRO A 321 -22.09 -0.70 3.55
CA PRO A 321 -23.54 -0.51 3.63
C PRO A 321 -23.91 0.93 3.97
N LYS A 322 -25.00 1.45 3.40
CA LYS A 322 -25.44 2.85 3.60
C LYS A 322 -25.72 3.23 5.06
N ASN A 323 -26.01 2.25 5.91
CA ASN A 323 -26.25 2.42 7.33
C ASN A 323 -25.00 2.16 8.18
N ALA A 324 -23.81 2.08 7.57
CA ALA A 324 -22.55 1.90 8.27
C ALA A 324 -22.30 3.01 9.30
N THR A 325 -21.55 2.65 10.33
CA THR A 325 -21.21 3.50 11.48
C THR A 325 -19.70 3.72 11.59
N LEU A 326 -19.26 4.61 12.47
CA LEU A 326 -17.83 4.80 12.78
C LEU A 326 -17.14 3.47 13.10
N ARG A 327 -17.79 2.58 13.84
CA ARG A 327 -17.25 1.25 14.18
C ARG A 327 -16.87 0.46 12.92
N ASP A 328 -17.70 0.51 11.89
CA ASP A 328 -17.52 -0.22 10.63
C ASP A 328 -16.36 0.37 9.82
N VAL A 329 -16.24 1.70 9.84
CA VAL A 329 -15.11 2.42 9.26
C VAL A 329 -13.80 2.03 9.95
N ILE A 330 -13.77 1.99 11.28
CA ILE A 330 -12.57 1.59 12.03
C ILE A 330 -12.20 0.13 11.76
N LEU A 331 -13.18 -0.76 11.60
CA LEU A 331 -12.92 -2.15 11.18
C LEU A 331 -12.31 -2.23 9.78
N ALA A 332 -12.81 -1.46 8.82
CA ALA A 332 -12.27 -1.40 7.47
C ALA A 332 -10.82 -0.88 7.46
N ILE A 333 -10.54 0.21 8.20
CA ILE A 333 -9.18 0.73 8.41
C ILE A 333 -8.28 -0.35 9.04
N ARG A 334 -8.77 -1.06 10.06
CA ARG A 334 -7.99 -2.11 10.73
C ARG A 334 -7.68 -3.28 9.80
N MET A 335 -8.58 -3.60 8.87
CA MET A 335 -8.35 -4.60 7.82
C MET A 335 -7.28 -4.13 6.81
N ASP A 336 -7.30 -2.86 6.42
CA ASP A 336 -6.24 -2.23 5.63
C ASP A 336 -4.88 -2.36 6.32
N GLU A 337 -4.79 -2.06 7.62
CA GLU A 337 -3.54 -2.19 8.39
C GLU A 337 -3.03 -3.64 8.46
N CYS A 338 -3.93 -4.63 8.54
CA CYS A 338 -3.55 -6.03 8.45
C CYS A 338 -2.94 -6.36 7.08
N LYS A 339 -3.50 -5.82 5.99
CA LYS A 339 -2.97 -5.95 4.63
C LYS A 339 -1.55 -5.37 4.56
N HIS A 340 -1.37 -4.13 5.00
CA HIS A 340 -0.09 -3.42 4.96
C HIS A 340 0.99 -4.13 5.78
N ARG A 341 0.61 -4.65 6.96
CA ARG A 341 1.47 -5.49 7.80
C ARG A 341 1.99 -6.69 7.04
N GLU A 342 1.10 -7.51 6.49
CA GLU A 342 1.50 -8.74 5.79
C GLU A 342 2.31 -8.43 4.54
N PHE A 343 1.92 -7.40 3.79
CA PHE A 343 2.62 -6.98 2.57
C PHE A 343 4.06 -6.54 2.87
N ASN A 344 4.26 -5.65 3.85
CA ASN A 344 5.58 -5.12 4.18
C ASN A 344 6.50 -6.17 4.81
N HIS A 345 5.96 -7.06 5.66
CA HIS A 345 6.75 -8.19 6.16
C HIS A 345 7.18 -9.16 5.05
N ALA A 346 6.26 -9.50 4.14
CA ALA A 346 6.56 -10.38 3.00
C ALA A 346 7.62 -9.76 2.07
N LEU A 347 7.53 -8.46 1.79
CA LEU A 347 8.50 -7.75 0.97
C LEU A 347 9.89 -7.68 1.64
N SER A 348 9.94 -7.53 2.97
CA SER A 348 11.18 -7.62 3.73
C SER A 348 11.80 -9.03 3.71
N ASP A 349 10.98 -10.08 3.76
CA ASP A 349 11.42 -11.47 3.63
C ASP A 349 12.00 -11.76 2.25
N GLU A 350 11.27 -11.42 1.20
CA GLU A 350 11.70 -11.62 -0.18
C GLU A 350 13.07 -10.96 -0.45
N ILE A 351 13.22 -9.67 -0.10
CA ILE A 351 14.48 -8.94 -0.32
C ILE A 351 15.64 -9.53 0.50
N TYR A 352 15.35 -10.07 1.70
CA TYR A 352 16.37 -10.71 2.52
C TYR A 352 16.86 -12.01 1.90
N PHE A 353 15.93 -12.90 1.53
CA PHE A 353 16.28 -14.21 0.95
C PHE A 353 16.91 -14.08 -0.43
N GLU A 354 16.48 -13.14 -1.27
CA GLU A 354 17.13 -12.81 -2.56
C GLU A 354 18.61 -12.38 -2.37
N LYS A 355 18.95 -11.75 -1.25
CA LYS A 355 20.34 -11.35 -0.95
C LYS A 355 21.16 -12.52 -0.44
N GLU A 356 20.59 -13.36 0.41
CA GLU A 356 21.28 -14.53 0.97
C GLU A 356 21.56 -15.58 -0.11
N SER A 357 20.61 -15.85 -1.02
CA SER A 357 20.84 -16.78 -2.14
C SER A 357 22.00 -16.31 -3.04
N LYS A 358 22.09 -15.01 -3.32
CA LYS A 358 23.21 -14.42 -4.10
C LYS A 358 24.56 -14.49 -3.38
N LYS A 359 24.58 -14.56 -2.05
CA LYS A 359 25.82 -14.75 -1.28
C LYS A 359 26.28 -16.21 -1.32
N ASN A 360 25.36 -17.16 -1.20
CA ASN A 360 25.68 -18.59 -1.16
C ASN A 360 26.09 -19.17 -2.53
N VAL A 361 25.85 -18.45 -3.62
CA VAL A 361 26.27 -18.82 -4.99
C VAL A 361 27.66 -18.28 -5.35
N LYS A 362 28.26 -17.43 -4.50
CA LYS A 362 29.64 -16.93 -4.64
C LYS A 362 30.55 -17.61 -3.64
#